data_AF-A0A3A8J3W2-F1
#
_entry.id   AF-A0A3A8J3W2-F1
#
_cell.length_a   1.000
_cell.length_b   1.000
_cell.length_c   1.000
_cell.angle_alpha   90.00
_cell.angle_beta   90.00
_cell.angle_gamma   90.00
#
_symmetry.space_group_name_H-M   'P 1'
#
loop_
_entity.id
_entity.type
_entity.pdbx_description
1 polymer ?
#
loop_
_entity_poly.entity_id
_entity_poly.type
_entity_poly.pdbx_seq_one_letter_code
_entity_poly.pdbx_strand_id
1 'polypeptide(L)'
;MRAHAMRNLLTALLCLLAIACGGDFSNDDLEFQNALPQREDLAAMLPDSAKRSGQGTGTREDRLGLQVLGGTSELAVQSYQVGTQFNASVDALLTLLELFRGVAPTTRETDRRIWGPFPADDHPGHELRLVMERQGADFAYRLQFRPRGAGEDGWWTYLPGTFKADGGIRKGTGALALDLKEARANGFDTREADGLDRLDIRYQTKALPTSVELLFTGAGATLPLTRYASRQVPEGLGEMTFRLPGQDLVPGGLLETLDIVSRWTPEGRGKLVLTILEGDAKGLKYTECWDAQTRITFLQRNWDFINPTEGNASSCPDVSALGP
;
A
#
# COMPACT_ATOMS: atom_id res chain seq x y z
N MET A 1 -1.74 53.98 -38.20
CA MET A 1 -1.52 52.52 -38.04
C MET A 1 -1.61 52.00 -36.58
N ARG A 2 -2.24 52.71 -35.62
CA ARG A 2 -2.36 52.24 -34.21
C ARG A 2 -3.79 51.91 -33.75
N ALA A 3 -4.82 52.25 -34.53
CA ALA A 3 -6.23 52.08 -34.12
C ALA A 3 -6.86 50.73 -34.52
N HIS A 4 -6.22 49.95 -35.39
CA HIS A 4 -6.74 48.62 -35.79
C HIS A 4 -6.16 47.45 -34.98
N ALA A 5 -5.05 47.64 -34.27
CA ALA A 5 -4.48 46.60 -33.42
C ALA A 5 -5.29 46.38 -32.12
N MET A 6 -5.92 47.43 -31.58
CA MET A 6 -6.71 47.32 -30.33
C MET A 6 -8.06 46.62 -30.50
N ARG A 7 -8.65 46.60 -31.71
CA ARG A 7 -9.97 46.01 -31.93
C ARG A 7 -9.95 44.49 -32.13
N ASN A 8 -8.80 43.93 -32.49
CA ASN A 8 -8.58 42.49 -32.61
C ASN A 8 -8.07 41.84 -31.31
N LEU A 9 -7.57 42.65 -30.37
CA LEU A 9 -7.13 42.17 -29.04
C LEU A 9 -8.30 41.94 -28.08
N LEU A 10 -9.40 42.67 -28.23
CA LEU A 10 -10.62 42.48 -27.43
C LEU A 10 -11.37 41.19 -27.79
N THR A 11 -11.35 40.77 -29.06
CA THR A 11 -11.93 39.49 -29.51
C THR A 11 -11.06 38.29 -29.18
N ALA A 12 -9.74 38.46 -29.00
CA ALA A 12 -8.85 37.39 -28.55
C ALA A 12 -8.94 37.14 -27.03
N LEU A 13 -9.29 38.16 -26.23
CA LEU A 13 -9.40 38.04 -24.77
C LEU A 13 -10.69 37.31 -24.32
N LEU A 14 -11.76 37.35 -25.13
CA LEU A 14 -13.01 36.63 -24.84
C LEU A 14 -12.96 35.13 -25.19
N CYS A 15 -12.01 34.69 -26.03
CA CYS A 15 -11.83 33.27 -26.36
C CYS A 15 -10.86 32.54 -25.40
N LEU A 16 -10.15 33.25 -24.53
CA LEU A 16 -9.25 32.67 -23.52
C LEU A 16 -9.93 32.42 -22.16
N LEU A 17 -11.19 32.80 -21.98
CA LEU A 17 -11.98 32.54 -20.77
C LEU A 17 -12.83 31.26 -20.85
N ALA A 18 -12.78 30.52 -21.97
CA ALA A 18 -13.55 29.29 -22.19
C ALA A 18 -12.72 27.99 -22.12
N ILE A 19 -11.50 28.05 -21.57
CA ILE A 19 -10.72 26.87 -21.19
C ILE A 19 -10.28 27.02 -19.72
N ALA A 20 -11.27 27.21 -18.85
CA ALA A 20 -11.15 26.82 -17.45
C ALA A 20 -12.05 25.59 -17.28
N CYS A 21 -11.62 24.45 -17.81
CA CYS A 21 -12.17 23.14 -17.43
C CYS A 21 -11.68 22.81 -16.01
N GLY A 22 -12.16 23.58 -15.04
CA GLY A 22 -11.98 23.36 -13.62
C GLY A 22 -13.32 23.73 -12.99
N GLY A 23 -14.25 22.78 -12.96
CA GLY A 23 -15.57 22.99 -12.37
C GLY A 23 -15.43 23.47 -10.92
N ASP A 24 -16.36 24.32 -10.49
CA ASP A 24 -16.40 24.82 -9.12
C ASP A 24 -16.60 23.66 -8.14
N PHE A 25 -15.70 23.54 -7.15
CA PHE A 25 -15.78 22.54 -6.09
C PHE A 25 -16.65 23.11 -4.97
N SER A 26 -17.75 22.44 -4.64
CA SER A 26 -18.51 22.77 -3.43
C SER A 26 -17.82 22.23 -2.18
N ASN A 27 -18.11 22.80 -1.01
CA ASN A 27 -17.60 22.28 0.28
C ASN A 27 -17.97 20.80 0.50
N ASP A 28 -19.14 20.38 0.01
CA ASP A 28 -19.58 18.99 0.10
C ASP A 28 -18.74 18.11 -0.84
N ASP A 29 -18.37 18.58 -2.04
CA ASP A 29 -17.45 17.84 -2.93
C ASP A 29 -16.08 17.60 -2.27
N LEU A 30 -15.58 18.58 -1.51
CA LEU A 30 -14.33 18.43 -0.76
C LEU A 30 -14.43 17.34 0.33
N GLU A 31 -15.61 17.18 0.95
CA GLU A 31 -15.83 16.12 1.95
C GLU A 31 -15.73 14.73 1.31
N PHE A 32 -16.40 14.51 0.17
CA PHE A 32 -16.28 13.27 -0.59
C PHE A 32 -14.84 13.02 -1.05
N GLN A 33 -14.12 14.05 -1.54
CA GLN A 33 -12.73 13.89 -1.93
C GLN A 33 -11.79 13.59 -0.76
N ASN A 34 -12.05 14.17 0.41
CA ASN A 34 -11.31 13.89 1.64
C ASN A 34 -11.56 12.48 2.19
N ALA A 35 -12.62 11.80 1.74
CA ALA A 35 -12.85 10.40 2.09
C ALA A 35 -11.99 9.42 1.28
N LEU A 36 -11.38 9.87 0.17
CA LEU A 36 -10.44 9.06 -0.60
C LEU A 36 -9.06 9.08 0.07
N PRO A 37 -8.40 7.92 0.24
CA PRO A 37 -7.06 7.86 0.81
C PRO A 37 -6.03 8.53 -0.10
N GLN A 38 -4.92 8.96 0.50
CA GLN A 38 -3.81 9.58 -0.22
C GLN A 38 -2.51 8.83 0.02
N ARG A 39 -1.53 9.08 -0.87
CA ARG A 39 -0.27 8.32 -0.88
C ARG A 39 0.47 8.48 0.43
N GLU A 40 0.53 9.71 0.95
CA GLU A 40 1.15 10.04 2.22
C GLU A 40 0.45 9.42 3.44
N ASP A 41 -0.85 9.08 3.32
CA ASP A 41 -1.61 8.44 4.40
C ASP A 41 -1.33 6.93 4.48
N LEU A 42 -0.97 6.31 3.34
CA LEU A 42 -0.88 4.86 3.20
C LEU A 42 0.54 4.30 2.96
N ALA A 43 1.49 5.13 2.53
CA ALA A 43 2.85 4.68 2.26
C ALA A 43 3.57 4.26 3.55
N ALA A 44 4.26 3.13 3.53
CA ALA A 44 5.20 2.72 4.55
C ALA A 44 6.42 3.67 4.57
N MET A 45 6.79 4.15 5.75
CA MET A 45 8.01 4.93 5.97
C MET A 45 9.25 4.04 5.90
N LEU A 46 10.10 4.27 4.90
CA LEU A 46 11.39 3.58 4.72
C LEU A 46 12.54 4.54 5.04
N PRO A 47 13.67 4.03 5.58
CA PRO A 47 14.84 4.86 5.83
C PRO A 47 15.51 5.24 4.52
N ASP A 48 16.29 6.33 4.51
CA ASP A 48 17.01 6.76 3.30
C ASP A 48 18.04 5.74 2.79
N SER A 49 18.51 4.84 3.67
CA SER A 49 19.36 3.70 3.28
C SER A 49 18.63 2.70 2.38
N ALA A 50 17.31 2.56 2.52
CA ALA A 50 16.49 1.67 1.68
C ALA A 50 16.51 2.08 0.20
N LYS A 51 16.64 3.39 -0.09
CA LYS A 51 16.75 3.91 -1.47
C LYS A 51 18.04 3.45 -2.17
N ARG A 52 19.05 3.00 -1.41
CA ARG A 52 20.36 2.58 -1.92
C ARG A 52 20.48 1.07 -2.13
N SER A 53 19.61 0.25 -1.53
CA SER A 53 19.70 -1.21 -1.51
C SER A 53 18.99 -1.94 -2.68
N GLY A 54 18.72 -1.23 -3.78
CA GLY A 54 17.87 -1.70 -4.88
C GLY A 54 18.46 -2.74 -5.84
N GLN A 55 19.53 -3.46 -5.49
CA GLN A 55 20.13 -4.47 -6.38
C GLN A 55 20.64 -5.68 -5.58
N GLY A 56 19.79 -6.70 -5.43
CA GLY A 56 20.20 -7.97 -4.85
C GLY A 56 19.21 -9.09 -5.18
N THR A 57 19.45 -9.80 -6.28
CA THR A 57 18.61 -10.86 -6.85
C THR A 57 18.82 -12.26 -6.21
N GLY A 58 19.16 -12.33 -4.93
CA GLY A 58 19.32 -13.62 -4.23
C GLY A 58 17.97 -14.30 -3.97
N THR A 59 17.90 -15.62 -4.17
CA THR A 59 16.75 -16.44 -3.76
C THR A 59 16.64 -16.51 -2.22
N ARG A 60 15.41 -16.64 -1.71
CA ARG A 60 15.06 -16.45 -0.29
C ARG A 60 15.59 -17.55 0.65
N GLU A 61 15.76 -18.76 0.13
CA GLU A 61 16.12 -19.97 0.88
C GLU A 61 17.57 -19.96 1.42
N ASP A 62 18.51 -19.32 0.71
CA ASP A 62 19.94 -19.27 1.11
C ASP A 62 20.24 -18.27 2.25
N ARG A 63 19.30 -17.39 2.61
CA ARG A 63 19.61 -16.18 3.40
C ARG A 63 19.42 -16.32 4.90
N LEU A 64 18.63 -17.28 5.37
CA LEU A 64 18.37 -17.45 6.81
C LEU A 64 19.47 -18.21 7.55
N GLY A 65 20.34 -18.93 6.83
CA GLY A 65 21.31 -19.86 7.43
C GLY A 65 22.68 -19.29 7.82
N LEU A 66 23.04 -18.06 7.41
CA LEU A 66 24.44 -17.58 7.49
C LEU A 66 24.59 -16.10 7.91
N GLN A 67 23.67 -15.56 8.72
CA GLN A 67 23.85 -14.21 9.27
C GLN A 67 25.00 -14.20 10.29
N VAL A 68 26.01 -13.37 10.06
CA VAL A 68 27.21 -13.25 10.92
C VAL A 68 27.33 -11.85 11.50
N LEU A 69 27.81 -11.76 12.74
CA LEU A 69 28.05 -10.48 13.39
C LEU A 69 29.01 -9.61 12.55
N GLY A 70 28.67 -8.33 12.34
CA GLY A 70 29.42 -7.39 11.51
C GLY A 70 29.20 -7.54 10.00
N GLY A 71 28.56 -8.63 9.54
CA GLY A 71 28.13 -8.80 8.15
C GLY A 71 26.92 -7.94 7.81
N THR A 72 26.56 -7.88 6.52
CA THR A 72 25.31 -7.24 6.08
C THR A 72 24.11 -8.08 6.53
N SER A 73 23.10 -7.43 7.10
CA SER A 73 21.80 -8.04 7.38
C SER A 73 21.03 -8.18 6.07
N GLU A 74 20.93 -9.40 5.56
CA GLU A 74 20.11 -9.70 4.37
C GLU A 74 18.62 -9.52 4.66
N LEU A 75 18.19 -9.77 5.91
CA LEU A 75 16.78 -9.62 6.29
C LEU A 75 16.35 -8.15 6.42
N ALA A 76 17.25 -7.25 6.83
CA ALA A 76 17.00 -5.80 6.78
C ALA A 76 16.86 -5.33 5.33
N VAL A 77 17.79 -5.73 4.45
CA VAL A 77 17.73 -5.42 3.02
C VAL A 77 16.42 -5.93 2.41
N GLN A 78 16.04 -7.17 2.73
CA GLN A 78 14.78 -7.75 2.28
C GLN A 78 13.56 -6.99 2.82
N SER A 79 13.57 -6.59 4.09
CA SER A 79 12.49 -5.81 4.70
C SER A 79 12.28 -4.49 3.95
N TYR A 80 13.37 -3.83 3.54
CA TYR A 80 13.32 -2.59 2.75
C TYR A 80 12.82 -2.81 1.31
N GLN A 81 13.21 -3.92 0.68
CA GLN A 81 12.71 -4.29 -0.65
C GLN A 81 11.20 -4.57 -0.60
N VAL A 82 10.75 -5.33 0.40
CA VAL A 82 9.33 -5.59 0.66
C VAL A 82 8.58 -4.29 0.92
N GLY A 83 9.13 -3.38 1.72
CA GLY A 83 8.54 -2.07 1.94
C GLY A 83 8.43 -1.22 0.67
N THR A 84 9.43 -1.30 -0.22
CA THR A 84 9.39 -0.65 -1.54
C THR A 84 8.28 -1.24 -2.41
N GLN A 85 8.16 -2.57 -2.45
CA GLN A 85 7.10 -3.26 -3.19
C GLN A 85 5.71 -2.95 -2.63
N PHE A 86 5.58 -2.91 -1.30
CA PHE A 86 4.38 -2.49 -0.59
C PHE A 86 3.94 -1.09 -1.06
N ASN A 87 4.87 -0.13 -1.06
CA ASN A 87 4.59 1.23 -1.51
C ASN A 87 4.20 1.29 -2.98
N ALA A 88 4.85 0.49 -3.84
CA ALA A 88 4.46 0.38 -5.26
C ALA A 88 3.04 -0.19 -5.43
N SER A 89 2.64 -1.19 -4.65
CA SER A 89 1.28 -1.74 -4.68
C SER A 89 0.22 -0.73 -4.21
N VAL A 90 0.50 -0.01 -3.12
CA VAL A 90 -0.36 1.08 -2.64
C VAL A 90 -0.47 2.17 -3.71
N ASP A 91 0.65 2.57 -4.30
CA ASP A 91 0.73 3.61 -5.32
C ASP A 91 -0.08 3.28 -6.58
N ALA A 92 0.05 2.06 -7.09
CA ALA A 92 -0.70 1.60 -8.26
C ALA A 92 -2.21 1.70 -8.02
N LEU A 93 -2.68 1.34 -6.82
CA LEU A 93 -4.10 1.42 -6.46
C LEU A 93 -4.59 2.86 -6.30
N LEU A 94 -3.77 3.73 -5.69
CA LEU A 94 -4.12 5.13 -5.50
C LEU A 94 -4.08 5.92 -6.79
N THR A 95 -3.21 5.58 -7.74
CA THR A 95 -3.15 6.19 -9.08
C THR A 95 -4.49 6.07 -9.80
N LEU A 96 -5.22 4.95 -9.63
CA LEU A 96 -6.58 4.78 -10.17
C LEU A 96 -7.58 5.79 -9.59
N LEU A 97 -7.39 6.21 -8.33
CA LEU A 97 -8.27 7.15 -7.64
C LEU A 97 -7.87 8.61 -7.87
N GLU A 98 -6.60 8.89 -8.21
CA GLU A 98 -6.07 10.24 -8.44
C GLU A 98 -6.80 10.97 -9.58
N LEU A 99 -7.21 10.25 -10.64
CA LEU A 99 -8.00 10.81 -11.75
C LEU A 99 -9.21 11.61 -11.22
N PHE A 100 -9.94 11.05 -10.25
CA PHE A 100 -11.18 11.63 -9.74
C PHE A 100 -10.99 12.76 -8.73
N ARG A 101 -9.78 12.86 -8.15
CA ARG A 101 -9.45 13.93 -7.21
C ARG A 101 -9.21 15.27 -7.93
N GLY A 102 -8.77 15.21 -9.18
CA GLY A 102 -8.49 16.40 -9.99
C GLY A 102 -9.70 17.00 -10.72
N VAL A 103 -10.86 16.32 -10.71
CA VAL A 103 -12.04 16.73 -11.46
C VAL A 103 -13.29 16.85 -10.58
N ALA A 104 -14.16 17.80 -10.91
CA ALA A 104 -15.46 17.94 -10.26
C ALA A 104 -16.38 16.74 -10.63
N PRO A 105 -17.28 16.32 -9.73
CA PRO A 105 -18.24 15.27 -10.03
C PRO A 105 -19.17 15.68 -11.17
N THR A 106 -19.45 14.75 -12.08
CA THR A 106 -20.38 14.92 -13.20
C THR A 106 -21.83 14.89 -12.74
N THR A 107 -22.12 14.21 -11.62
CA THR A 107 -23.45 14.18 -10.99
C THR A 107 -23.33 14.43 -9.49
N ARG A 108 -24.22 15.28 -8.98
CA ARG A 108 -24.33 15.62 -7.56
C ARG A 108 -25.73 15.33 -7.05
N GLU A 109 -25.80 14.51 -6.00
CA GLU A 109 -27.00 14.22 -5.23
C GLU A 109 -26.66 14.37 -3.75
N THR A 110 -27.65 14.53 -2.86
CA THR A 110 -27.43 14.90 -1.44
C THR A 110 -26.34 14.08 -0.74
N ASP A 111 -26.37 12.75 -0.89
CA ASP A 111 -25.40 11.84 -0.27
C ASP A 111 -24.68 10.96 -1.29
N ARG A 112 -24.61 11.42 -2.55
CA ARG A 112 -24.01 10.66 -3.63
C ARG A 112 -23.31 11.56 -4.63
N ARG A 113 -22.14 11.12 -5.06
CA ARG A 113 -21.33 11.76 -6.10
C ARG A 113 -20.92 10.75 -7.16
N ILE A 114 -21.02 11.16 -8.41
CA ILE A 114 -20.54 10.37 -9.55
C ILE A 114 -19.55 11.22 -10.31
N TRP A 115 -18.42 10.61 -10.65
CA TRP A 115 -17.45 11.14 -11.60
C TRP A 115 -17.40 10.22 -12.82
N GLY A 116 -17.64 10.78 -14.00
CA GLY A 116 -17.70 10.05 -15.27
C GLY A 116 -19.12 9.96 -15.85
N PRO A 117 -19.36 9.12 -16.86
CA PRO A 117 -18.40 8.16 -17.43
C PRO A 117 -17.22 8.85 -18.13
N PHE A 118 -16.03 8.27 -17.98
CA PHE A 118 -14.82 8.64 -18.72
C PHE A 118 -14.35 7.47 -19.59
N PRO A 119 -13.67 7.70 -20.71
CA PRO A 119 -12.96 6.64 -21.42
C PRO A 119 -11.96 5.92 -20.52
N ALA A 120 -11.88 4.58 -20.62
CA ALA A 120 -10.84 3.79 -19.99
C ALA A 120 -9.66 3.60 -20.93
N ASP A 121 -8.66 4.48 -20.82
CA ASP A 121 -7.51 4.46 -21.73
C ASP A 121 -6.71 3.15 -21.63
N ASP A 122 -6.58 2.58 -20.43
CA ASP A 122 -5.91 1.30 -20.19
C ASP A 122 -6.76 0.07 -20.61
N HIS A 123 -8.05 0.27 -20.85
CA HIS A 123 -8.99 -0.78 -21.28
C HIS A 123 -9.84 -0.30 -22.46
N PRO A 124 -9.25 -0.20 -23.67
CA PRO A 124 -9.95 0.29 -24.85
C PRO A 124 -11.31 -0.39 -25.08
N GLY A 125 -12.31 0.41 -25.45
CA GLY A 125 -13.69 -0.06 -25.60
C GLY A 125 -14.51 -0.06 -24.31
N HIS A 126 -13.91 0.28 -23.17
CA HIS A 126 -14.62 0.47 -21.91
C HIS A 126 -14.75 1.94 -21.51
N GLU A 127 -15.68 2.19 -20.61
CA GLU A 127 -15.82 3.44 -19.87
C GLU A 127 -15.76 3.14 -18.38
N LEU A 128 -15.32 4.11 -17.60
CA LEU A 128 -15.18 4.02 -16.16
C LEU A 128 -15.91 5.16 -15.45
N ARG A 129 -16.35 4.90 -14.22
CA ARG A 129 -16.89 5.93 -13.31
C ARG A 129 -16.48 5.64 -11.88
N LEU A 130 -16.38 6.69 -11.06
CA LEU A 130 -16.33 6.56 -9.61
C LEU A 130 -17.70 6.95 -9.06
N VAL A 131 -18.31 6.05 -8.27
CA VAL A 131 -19.52 6.35 -7.51
C VAL A 131 -19.16 6.37 -6.04
N MET A 132 -19.48 7.46 -5.35
CA MET A 132 -19.34 7.57 -3.90
C MET A 132 -20.69 7.83 -3.26
N GLU A 133 -20.96 7.15 -2.14
CA GLU A 133 -22.17 7.28 -1.34
C GLU A 133 -21.77 7.54 0.10
N ARG A 134 -22.49 8.45 0.78
CA ARG A 134 -22.25 8.84 2.16
C ARG A 134 -23.43 8.42 3.04
N GLN A 135 -23.13 7.96 4.24
CA GLN A 135 -24.11 7.77 5.33
C GLN A 135 -23.50 8.26 6.64
N GLY A 136 -23.79 9.50 7.01
CA GLY A 136 -23.15 10.12 8.17
C GLY A 136 -21.63 10.26 7.97
N ALA A 137 -20.84 9.61 8.82
CA ALA A 137 -19.38 9.60 8.72
C ALA A 137 -18.83 8.46 7.83
N ASP A 138 -19.69 7.57 7.34
CA ASP A 138 -19.31 6.42 6.53
C ASP A 138 -19.43 6.76 5.03
N PHE A 139 -18.40 6.44 4.28
CA PHE A 139 -18.31 6.59 2.83
C PHE A 139 -18.08 5.23 2.20
N ALA A 140 -18.88 4.92 1.18
CA ALA A 140 -18.64 3.79 0.28
C ALA A 140 -18.29 4.34 -1.09
N TYR A 141 -17.27 3.79 -1.73
CA TYR A 141 -16.88 4.19 -3.07
C TYR A 141 -16.55 3.01 -3.96
N ARG A 142 -16.93 3.13 -5.23
CA ARG A 142 -16.86 2.05 -6.21
C ARG A 142 -16.31 2.63 -7.50
N LEU A 143 -15.11 2.20 -7.89
CA LEU A 143 -14.63 2.37 -9.25
C LEU A 143 -15.27 1.30 -10.10
N GLN A 144 -16.06 1.72 -11.07
CA GLN A 144 -16.85 0.85 -11.92
C GLN A 144 -16.43 0.97 -13.38
N PHE A 145 -16.56 -0.13 -14.09
CA PHE A 145 -16.33 -0.21 -15.54
C PHE A 145 -17.57 -0.75 -16.24
N ARG A 146 -17.69 -0.42 -17.51
CA ARG A 146 -18.63 -1.08 -18.43
C ARG A 146 -18.09 -1.05 -19.86
N PRO A 147 -18.55 -1.94 -20.75
CA PRO A 147 -18.36 -1.75 -22.18
C PRO A 147 -19.01 -0.45 -22.65
N ARG A 148 -18.36 0.27 -23.56
CA ARG A 148 -18.88 1.51 -24.12
C ARG A 148 -20.24 1.26 -24.80
N GLY A 149 -21.23 2.08 -24.48
CA GLY A 149 -22.60 1.95 -25.00
C GLY A 149 -23.48 0.94 -24.26
N ALA A 150 -22.96 0.22 -23.26
CA ALA A 150 -23.79 -0.56 -22.36
C ALA A 150 -24.66 0.35 -21.46
N GLY A 151 -25.82 -0.14 -21.06
CA GLY A 151 -26.74 0.56 -20.15
C GLY A 151 -26.23 0.61 -18.70
N GLU A 152 -27.09 1.04 -17.78
CA GLU A 152 -26.73 1.11 -16.35
C GLU A 152 -26.46 -0.27 -15.72
N ASP A 153 -27.16 -1.32 -16.18
CA ASP A 153 -26.93 -2.69 -15.69
C ASP A 153 -25.59 -3.27 -16.16
N GLY A 154 -24.87 -2.58 -17.05
CA GLY A 154 -23.55 -2.99 -17.53
C GLY A 154 -22.39 -2.57 -16.63
N TRP A 155 -22.63 -1.77 -15.59
CA TRP A 155 -21.59 -1.34 -14.66
C TRP A 155 -21.26 -2.43 -13.65
N TRP A 156 -20.01 -2.89 -13.66
CA TRP A 156 -19.43 -3.78 -12.66
C TRP A 156 -18.37 -3.06 -11.84
N THR A 157 -18.08 -3.53 -10.62
CA THR A 157 -17.15 -2.88 -9.71
C THR A 157 -15.78 -3.53 -9.78
N TYR A 158 -14.77 -2.75 -10.16
CA TYR A 158 -13.37 -3.18 -10.21
C TYR A 158 -12.65 -2.97 -8.88
N LEU A 159 -12.94 -1.83 -8.23
CA LEU A 159 -12.37 -1.48 -6.93
C LEU A 159 -13.49 -0.99 -6.01
N PRO A 160 -13.94 -1.82 -5.05
CA PRO A 160 -14.74 -1.34 -3.93
C PRO A 160 -13.85 -0.76 -2.84
N GLY A 161 -14.38 0.24 -2.13
CA GLY A 161 -13.72 0.81 -0.97
C GLY A 161 -14.70 1.42 0.02
N THR A 162 -14.21 1.60 1.23
CA THR A 162 -14.96 2.20 2.35
C THR A 162 -14.04 3.09 3.16
N PHE A 163 -14.60 4.13 3.76
CA PHE A 163 -13.90 4.99 4.71
C PHE A 163 -14.86 5.53 5.75
N LYS A 164 -14.45 5.48 7.01
CA LYS A 164 -15.17 6.07 8.13
C LYS A 164 -14.38 7.23 8.69
N ALA A 165 -14.89 8.45 8.51
CA ALA A 165 -14.24 9.70 8.90
C ALA A 165 -14.45 10.04 10.40
N ASP A 166 -14.02 9.17 11.31
CA ASP A 166 -14.23 9.31 12.77
C ASP A 166 -13.02 9.83 13.56
N GLY A 167 -11.94 10.25 12.88
CA GLY A 167 -10.69 10.74 13.49
C GLY A 167 -10.35 12.20 13.17
N GLY A 168 -11.22 12.94 12.47
CA GLY A 168 -10.98 14.29 11.96
C GLY A 168 -10.85 14.32 10.43
N ILE A 169 -10.42 15.46 9.88
CA ILE A 169 -10.27 15.63 8.42
C ILE A 169 -9.31 14.55 7.89
N ARG A 170 -9.80 13.72 6.96
CA ARG A 170 -9.06 12.61 6.33
C ARG A 170 -8.53 11.55 7.29
N LYS A 171 -8.98 11.55 8.55
CA LYS A 171 -8.54 10.61 9.58
C LYS A 171 -9.66 9.67 9.97
N GLY A 172 -9.36 8.38 10.01
CA GLY A 172 -10.39 7.38 10.18
C GLY A 172 -9.90 5.96 10.00
N THR A 173 -10.83 5.08 9.64
CA THR A 173 -10.55 3.71 9.23
C THR A 173 -11.11 3.48 7.84
N GLY A 174 -10.36 2.83 6.95
CA GLY A 174 -10.85 2.52 5.62
C GLY A 174 -10.30 1.22 5.07
N ALA A 175 -10.89 0.81 3.96
CA ALA A 175 -10.48 -0.36 3.22
C ALA A 175 -10.69 -0.15 1.72
N LEU A 176 -9.82 -0.77 0.93
CA LEU A 176 -9.88 -0.83 -0.54
C LEU A 176 -9.70 -2.29 -0.94
N ALA A 177 -10.27 -2.71 -2.05
CA ALA A 177 -9.91 -3.98 -2.66
C ALA A 177 -9.78 -3.86 -4.17
N LEU A 178 -8.84 -4.58 -4.74
CA LEU A 178 -8.78 -4.84 -6.17
C LEU A 178 -9.33 -6.23 -6.42
N ASP A 179 -10.44 -6.32 -7.15
CA ASP A 179 -11.06 -7.61 -7.49
C ASP A 179 -10.55 -8.09 -8.85
N LEU A 180 -9.38 -8.74 -8.83
CA LEU A 180 -8.72 -9.23 -10.03
C LEU A 180 -9.46 -10.40 -10.66
N LYS A 181 -10.14 -11.21 -9.84
CA LYS A 181 -11.01 -12.28 -10.31
C LYS A 181 -12.19 -11.73 -11.12
N GLU A 182 -12.87 -10.73 -10.60
CA GLU A 182 -13.96 -10.05 -11.31
C GLU A 182 -13.45 -9.35 -12.58
N ALA A 183 -12.27 -8.72 -12.51
CA ALA A 183 -11.65 -8.10 -13.68
C ALA A 183 -11.41 -9.09 -14.82
N ARG A 184 -10.83 -10.27 -14.51
CA ARG A 184 -10.64 -11.35 -15.50
C ARG A 184 -11.97 -11.87 -16.05
N ALA A 185 -12.99 -12.00 -15.19
CA ALA A 185 -14.33 -12.41 -15.62
C ALA A 185 -14.95 -11.43 -16.63
N ASN A 186 -14.56 -10.15 -16.56
CA ASN A 186 -14.96 -9.10 -17.50
C ASN A 186 -13.94 -8.85 -18.63
N GLY A 187 -13.00 -9.79 -18.85
CA GLY A 187 -12.08 -9.77 -19.99
C GLY A 187 -10.87 -8.84 -19.84
N PHE A 188 -10.56 -8.37 -18.63
CA PHE A 188 -9.38 -7.55 -18.38
C PHE A 188 -8.13 -8.42 -18.27
N ASP A 189 -7.05 -7.99 -18.90
CA ASP A 189 -5.73 -8.62 -18.79
C ASP A 189 -5.07 -8.20 -17.47
N THR A 190 -4.93 -9.16 -16.53
CA THR A 190 -4.30 -8.92 -15.22
C THR A 190 -2.79 -9.18 -15.20
N ARG A 191 -2.20 -9.61 -16.32
CA ARG A 191 -0.75 -9.83 -16.51
C ARG A 191 -0.08 -10.50 -15.31
N GLU A 192 0.86 -9.78 -14.67
CA GLU A 192 1.68 -10.25 -13.55
C GLU A 192 0.86 -10.63 -12.30
N ALA A 193 -0.43 -10.28 -12.25
CA ALA A 193 -1.34 -10.57 -11.15
C ALA A 193 -2.29 -11.76 -11.43
N ASP A 194 -2.05 -12.57 -12.47
CA ASP A 194 -2.89 -13.73 -12.81
C ASP A 194 -2.97 -14.78 -11.68
N GLY A 195 -1.94 -14.87 -10.84
CA GLY A 195 -1.92 -15.73 -9.65
C GLY A 195 -2.72 -15.22 -8.46
N LEU A 196 -3.30 -14.02 -8.53
CA LEU A 196 -4.04 -13.37 -7.46
C LEU A 196 -5.50 -13.18 -7.83
N ASP A 197 -6.41 -13.56 -6.93
CA ASP A 197 -7.84 -13.25 -7.07
C ASP A 197 -8.17 -11.89 -6.48
N ARG A 198 -7.47 -11.47 -5.42
CA ARG A 198 -7.81 -10.24 -4.70
C ARG A 198 -6.62 -9.64 -3.96
N LEU A 199 -6.54 -8.31 -3.97
CA LEU A 199 -5.65 -7.51 -3.13
C LEU A 199 -6.49 -6.58 -2.25
N ASP A 200 -6.49 -6.76 -0.94
CA ASP A 200 -7.16 -5.85 -0.01
C ASP A 200 -6.14 -4.93 0.67
N ILE A 201 -6.47 -3.65 0.76
CA ILE A 201 -5.83 -2.67 1.65
C ILE A 201 -6.77 -2.40 2.81
N ARG A 202 -6.26 -2.44 4.04
CA ARG A 202 -6.97 -1.95 5.23
C ARG A 202 -6.09 -0.93 5.93
N TYR A 203 -6.67 0.16 6.41
CA TYR A 203 -5.89 1.20 7.06
C TYR A 203 -6.62 1.88 8.22
N GLN A 204 -5.84 2.40 9.15
CA GLN A 204 -6.32 3.31 10.19
C GLN A 204 -5.33 4.47 10.36
N THR A 205 -5.86 5.68 10.37
CA THR A 205 -5.10 6.94 10.52
C THR A 205 -5.61 7.79 11.68
N LYS A 206 -6.57 7.29 12.46
CA LYS A 206 -7.20 8.02 13.56
C LYS A 206 -6.41 7.99 14.86
N ALA A 207 -5.57 6.99 15.07
CA ALA A 207 -4.73 6.85 16.25
C ALA A 207 -3.30 6.48 15.87
N LEU A 208 -2.36 6.77 16.75
CA LEU A 208 -0.97 6.34 16.59
C LEU A 208 -0.74 4.96 17.25
N PRO A 209 0.15 4.13 16.68
CA PRO A 209 0.72 4.28 15.35
C PRO A 209 -0.33 4.11 14.26
N THR A 210 -0.26 4.91 13.18
CA THR A 210 -1.11 4.65 12.00
C THR A 210 -0.69 3.32 11.39
N SER A 211 -1.62 2.60 10.75
CA SER A 211 -1.32 1.28 10.22
C SER A 211 -1.98 1.05 8.88
N VAL A 212 -1.30 0.30 8.01
CA VAL A 212 -1.79 -0.11 6.71
C VAL A 212 -1.46 -1.59 6.53
N GLU A 213 -2.41 -2.36 6.05
CA GLU A 213 -2.30 -3.80 5.84
C GLU A 213 -2.66 -4.12 4.39
N LEU A 214 -1.79 -4.85 3.70
CA LEU A 214 -2.04 -5.47 2.41
C LEU A 214 -2.25 -6.97 2.60
N LEU A 215 -3.35 -7.48 2.03
CA LEU A 215 -3.72 -8.89 2.06
C LEU A 215 -3.82 -9.41 0.63
N PHE A 216 -3.02 -10.43 0.31
CA PHE A 216 -2.97 -11.03 -1.01
C PHE A 216 -3.68 -12.38 -0.98
N THR A 217 -4.79 -12.48 -1.71
CA THR A 217 -5.54 -13.73 -1.87
C THR A 217 -5.19 -14.36 -3.21
N GLY A 218 -4.57 -15.54 -3.16
CA GLY A 218 -4.18 -16.28 -4.37
C GLY A 218 -5.40 -16.82 -5.14
N ALA A 219 -5.17 -17.16 -6.40
CA ALA A 219 -6.19 -17.75 -7.25
C ALA A 219 -6.80 -19.02 -6.63
N GLY A 220 -8.12 -19.03 -6.45
CA GLY A 220 -8.84 -20.14 -5.83
C GLY A 220 -8.68 -20.27 -4.31
N ALA A 221 -7.91 -19.38 -3.66
CA ALA A 221 -7.78 -19.36 -2.21
C ALA A 221 -8.99 -18.68 -1.56
N THR A 222 -9.39 -19.18 -0.39
CA THR A 222 -10.48 -18.59 0.41
C THR A 222 -9.99 -17.63 1.49
N LEU A 223 -8.68 -17.64 1.78
CA LEU A 223 -8.02 -16.79 2.76
C LEU A 223 -6.77 -16.15 2.15
N PRO A 224 -6.36 -14.96 2.63
CA PRO A 224 -5.10 -14.35 2.20
C PRO A 224 -3.92 -15.26 2.51
N LEU A 225 -3.08 -15.49 1.50
CA LEU A 225 -1.87 -16.31 1.63
C LEU A 225 -0.72 -15.49 2.21
N THR A 226 -0.66 -14.21 1.84
CA THR A 226 0.42 -13.30 2.24
C THR A 226 -0.17 -12.04 2.86
N ARG A 227 0.43 -11.61 3.97
CA ARG A 227 0.10 -10.37 4.66
C ARG A 227 1.35 -9.52 4.78
N TYR A 228 1.22 -8.26 4.39
CA TYR A 228 2.20 -7.21 4.70
C TYR A 228 1.51 -6.12 5.51
N ALA A 229 2.10 -5.68 6.61
CA ALA A 229 1.54 -4.59 7.39
C ALA A 229 2.62 -3.58 7.73
N SER A 230 2.32 -2.30 7.53
CA SER A 230 3.14 -1.19 7.98
C SER A 230 2.52 -0.51 9.20
N ARG A 231 3.37 -0.07 10.12
CA ARG A 231 2.99 0.84 11.22
C ARG A 231 3.99 1.98 11.29
N GLN A 232 3.50 3.16 11.64
CA GLN A 232 4.34 4.34 11.74
C GLN A 232 3.86 5.31 12.82
N VAL A 233 4.82 6.05 13.35
CA VAL A 233 4.61 7.18 14.28
C VAL A 233 5.28 8.44 13.70
N PRO A 234 4.87 9.66 14.11
CA PRO A 234 5.38 10.91 13.54
C PRO A 234 6.90 11.10 13.66
N GLU A 235 7.54 10.42 14.62
CA GLU A 235 9.00 10.39 14.81
C GLU A 235 9.74 9.65 13.68
N GLY A 236 9.01 9.09 12.71
CA GLY A 236 9.56 8.44 11.52
C GLY A 236 10.04 7.00 11.76
N LEU A 237 9.69 6.40 12.90
CA LEU A 237 9.88 4.97 13.11
C LEU A 237 8.94 4.21 12.17
N GLY A 238 9.48 3.21 11.48
CA GLY A 238 8.72 2.31 10.63
C GLY A 238 8.74 0.89 11.19
N GLU A 239 7.63 0.19 11.00
CA GLU A 239 7.54 -1.26 11.14
C GLU A 239 7.05 -1.85 9.81
N MET A 240 7.60 -3.00 9.43
CA MET A 240 6.99 -3.91 8.47
C MET A 240 6.87 -5.30 9.09
N THR A 241 5.65 -5.82 9.07
CA THR A 241 5.35 -7.20 9.43
C THR A 241 5.02 -7.99 8.18
N PHE A 242 5.59 -9.19 8.05
CA PHE A 242 5.30 -10.10 6.95
C PHE A 242 5.08 -11.52 7.46
N ARG A 243 4.00 -12.14 6.95
CA ARG A 243 3.68 -13.54 7.21
C ARG A 243 3.79 -14.33 5.91
N LEU A 244 4.61 -15.37 5.95
CA LEU A 244 5.01 -16.15 4.78
C LEU A 244 4.79 -17.64 5.05
N PRO A 245 3.72 -18.25 4.52
CA PRO A 245 3.55 -19.69 4.61
C PRO A 245 4.45 -20.42 3.60
N GLY A 246 4.58 -21.75 3.78
CA GLY A 246 5.13 -22.64 2.76
C GLY A 246 6.64 -22.54 2.53
N GLN A 247 7.42 -22.13 3.54
CA GLN A 247 8.88 -22.07 3.44
C GLN A 247 9.49 -23.42 3.84
N ASP A 248 10.53 -23.90 3.16
CA ASP A 248 11.24 -25.14 3.55
C ASP A 248 12.60 -24.75 4.16
N LEU A 249 12.62 -24.49 5.47
CA LEU A 249 13.82 -23.99 6.16
C LEU A 249 14.67 -25.09 6.77
N VAL A 250 14.04 -26.19 7.18
CA VAL A 250 14.73 -27.31 7.81
C VAL A 250 14.26 -28.63 7.19
N PRO A 251 15.15 -29.62 7.04
CA PRO A 251 14.74 -30.93 6.58
C PRO A 251 13.72 -31.56 7.55
N GLY A 252 12.56 -31.96 7.05
CA GLY A 252 11.55 -32.67 7.84
C GLY A 252 10.21 -32.90 7.11
N GLY A 253 9.96 -32.15 6.02
CA GLY A 253 8.84 -32.37 5.10
C GLY A 253 7.57 -31.60 5.46
N LEU A 254 7.55 -30.86 6.58
CA LEU A 254 6.50 -29.90 6.90
C LEU A 254 7.00 -28.48 6.65
N LEU A 255 6.34 -27.77 5.72
CA LEU A 255 6.71 -26.40 5.40
C LEU A 255 6.41 -25.44 6.56
N GLU A 256 7.34 -24.53 6.81
CA GLU A 256 7.25 -23.47 7.79
C GLU A 256 6.35 -22.30 7.38
N THR A 257 5.69 -21.73 8.39
CA THR A 257 5.07 -20.40 8.32
C THR A 257 5.91 -19.41 9.13
N LEU A 258 6.51 -18.44 8.45
CA LEU A 258 7.33 -17.41 9.08
C LEU A 258 6.50 -16.17 9.42
N ASP A 259 6.77 -15.59 10.58
CA ASP A 259 6.25 -14.30 11.02
C ASP A 259 7.44 -13.41 11.36
N ILE A 260 7.61 -12.35 10.57
CA ILE A 260 8.79 -11.50 10.65
C ILE A 260 8.35 -10.06 10.87
N VAL A 261 8.84 -9.48 11.96
CA VAL A 261 8.58 -8.10 12.36
C VAL A 261 9.89 -7.34 12.30
N SER A 262 9.99 -6.41 11.36
CA SER A 262 11.14 -5.56 11.13
C SER A 262 10.81 -4.13 11.51
N ARG A 263 11.62 -3.51 12.38
CA ARG A 263 11.44 -2.14 12.85
C ARG A 263 12.71 -1.34 12.63
N TRP A 264 12.57 -0.07 12.25
CA TRP A 264 13.73 0.79 12.00
C TRP A 264 13.46 2.24 12.39
N THR A 265 14.56 2.96 12.61
CA THR A 265 14.58 4.41 12.78
C THR A 265 14.76 5.10 11.41
N PRO A 266 14.48 6.42 11.31
CA PRO A 266 14.70 7.18 10.07
C PRO A 266 16.13 7.08 9.54
N GLU A 267 17.11 6.97 10.45
CA GLU A 267 18.54 6.88 10.11
C GLU A 267 18.93 5.49 9.58
N GLY A 268 18.02 4.52 9.59
CA GLY A 268 18.22 3.19 9.03
C GLY A 268 18.83 2.16 9.98
N ARG A 269 18.97 2.49 11.27
CA ARG A 269 19.21 1.48 12.31
C ARG A 269 17.94 0.69 12.53
N GLY A 270 18.04 -0.60 12.83
CA GLY A 270 16.83 -1.38 13.06
C GLY A 270 17.02 -2.64 13.88
N LYS A 271 15.88 -3.28 14.12
CA LYS A 271 15.73 -4.54 14.83
C LYS A 271 14.70 -5.39 14.10
N LEU A 272 14.99 -6.67 13.93
CA LEU A 272 14.08 -7.64 13.34
C LEU A 272 13.92 -8.81 14.28
N VAL A 273 12.70 -9.32 14.34
CA VAL A 273 12.34 -10.56 15.03
C VAL A 273 11.66 -11.47 14.01
N LEU A 274 12.19 -12.66 13.82
CA LEU A 274 11.56 -13.74 13.06
C LEU A 274 11.12 -14.83 14.02
N THR A 275 9.87 -15.28 13.86
CA THR A 275 9.29 -16.39 14.61
C THR A 275 8.72 -17.40 13.62
N ILE A 276 8.98 -18.68 13.85
CA ILE A 276 8.41 -19.77 13.06
C ILE A 276 7.13 -20.25 13.76
N LEU A 277 5.98 -20.06 13.11
CA LEU A 277 4.66 -20.33 13.68
C LEU A 277 4.19 -21.79 13.49
N GLU A 278 4.57 -22.39 12.37
CA GLU A 278 4.17 -23.72 11.90
C GLU A 278 5.36 -24.39 11.19
N GLY A 279 5.27 -25.69 10.89
CA GLY A 279 6.35 -26.46 10.25
C GLY A 279 7.22 -27.24 11.24
N ASP A 280 8.30 -27.80 10.73
CA ASP A 280 9.25 -28.63 11.49
C ASP A 280 10.04 -27.78 12.50
N ALA A 281 10.34 -26.53 12.17
CA ALA A 281 11.04 -25.59 13.02
C ALA A 281 10.12 -24.72 13.90
N LYS A 282 8.89 -25.16 14.19
CA LYS A 282 7.92 -24.40 14.97
C LYS A 282 8.48 -23.96 16.34
N GLY A 283 8.29 -22.67 16.65
CA GLY A 283 8.72 -22.06 17.92
C GLY A 283 10.15 -21.53 17.92
N LEU A 284 10.91 -21.77 16.84
CA LEU A 284 12.21 -21.13 16.68
C LEU A 284 12.05 -19.62 16.49
N LYS A 285 12.98 -18.89 17.09
CA LYS A 285 13.00 -17.43 17.12
C LYS A 285 14.41 -16.90 16.87
N TYR A 286 14.48 -15.97 15.92
CA TYR A 286 15.67 -15.24 15.55
C TYR A 286 15.45 -13.75 15.82
N THR A 287 16.45 -13.08 16.37
CA THR A 287 16.44 -11.62 16.53
C THR A 287 17.76 -11.07 16.07
N GLU A 288 17.72 -9.99 15.31
CA GLU A 288 18.92 -9.25 14.92
C GLU A 288 18.72 -7.75 15.05
N CYS A 289 19.82 -7.03 15.21
CA CYS A 289 19.84 -5.58 15.14
C CYS A 289 20.97 -5.12 14.22
N TRP A 290 20.74 -4.04 13.48
CA TRP A 290 21.70 -3.49 12.53
C TRP A 290 21.92 -1.99 12.68
N ASP A 291 23.08 -1.52 12.22
CA ASP A 291 23.45 -0.12 12.13
C ASP A 291 22.90 0.55 10.85
N ALA A 292 23.11 1.86 10.69
CA ALA A 292 22.64 2.62 9.52
C ALA A 292 23.23 2.15 8.18
N GLN A 293 24.29 1.32 8.20
CA GLN A 293 24.90 0.70 7.03
C GLN A 293 24.39 -0.72 6.81
N THR A 294 23.31 -1.12 7.49
CA THR A 294 22.72 -2.47 7.48
C THR A 294 23.67 -3.55 7.99
N ARG A 295 24.70 -3.20 8.76
CA ARG A 295 25.59 -4.21 9.36
C ARG A 295 25.04 -4.72 10.68
N ILE A 296 25.08 -6.03 10.84
CA ILE A 296 24.61 -6.72 12.04
C ILE A 296 25.49 -6.33 13.23
N THR A 297 24.84 -5.88 14.29
CA THR A 297 25.49 -5.47 15.55
C THR A 297 25.09 -6.34 16.73
N PHE A 298 24.01 -7.10 16.59
CA PHE A 298 23.49 -8.03 17.58
C PHE A 298 22.71 -9.16 16.90
N LEU A 299 22.86 -10.37 17.42
CA LEU A 299 22.15 -11.57 17.02
C LEU A 299 21.67 -12.34 18.25
N GLN A 300 20.50 -12.94 18.18
CA GLN A 300 20.00 -13.88 19.18
C GLN A 300 19.21 -15.01 18.51
N ARG A 301 19.49 -16.26 18.89
CA ARG A 301 18.87 -17.47 18.37
C ARG A 301 18.44 -18.34 19.54
N ASN A 302 17.15 -18.70 19.63
CA ASN A 302 16.68 -19.54 20.74
C ASN A 302 17.01 -21.04 20.58
N TRP A 303 17.56 -21.45 19.44
CA TRP A 303 17.98 -22.83 19.14
C TRP A 303 19.50 -23.04 19.24
N ASP A 304 20.29 -21.97 19.31
CA ASP A 304 21.74 -22.08 19.47
C ASP A 304 22.08 -22.13 20.96
N PHE A 305 22.25 -23.34 21.50
CA PHE A 305 22.55 -23.51 22.93
C PHE A 305 24.01 -23.20 23.28
N ILE A 306 24.90 -23.06 22.29
CA ILE A 306 26.33 -22.82 22.50
C ILE A 306 26.60 -21.31 22.45
N ASN A 307 26.08 -20.63 21.43
CA ASN A 307 26.19 -19.19 21.25
C ASN A 307 24.79 -18.57 21.02
N PRO A 308 23.89 -18.59 22.01
CA PRO A 308 22.52 -18.11 21.86
C PRO A 308 22.45 -16.61 21.51
N THR A 309 23.52 -15.88 21.80
CA THR A 309 23.63 -14.44 21.59
C THR A 309 25.01 -14.07 21.07
N GLU A 310 25.09 -13.19 20.08
CA GLU A 310 26.33 -12.60 19.56
C GLU A 310 26.19 -11.07 19.48
N GLY A 311 27.28 -10.33 19.72
CA GLY A 311 27.27 -8.87 19.66
C GLY A 311 26.73 -8.20 20.93
N ASN A 312 26.29 -6.93 20.81
CA ASN A 312 25.87 -6.12 21.95
C ASN A 312 24.38 -5.76 21.84
N ALA A 313 23.53 -6.27 22.73
CA ALA A 313 22.10 -5.98 22.74
C ALA A 313 21.78 -4.47 22.84
N SER A 314 22.66 -3.67 23.45
CA SER A 314 22.47 -2.22 23.55
C SER A 314 22.67 -1.48 22.22
N SER A 315 23.13 -2.16 21.16
CA SER A 315 23.22 -1.58 19.82
C SER A 315 21.86 -1.52 19.12
N CYS A 316 20.88 -2.30 19.58
CA CYS A 316 19.52 -2.27 19.07
C CYS A 316 18.90 -0.88 19.28
N PRO A 317 18.26 -0.30 18.26
CA PRO A 317 17.58 0.98 18.42
C PRO A 317 16.34 0.84 19.32
N ASP A 318 16.00 1.93 20.01
CA ASP A 318 14.72 2.02 20.70
C ASP A 318 13.60 2.24 19.68
N VAL A 319 12.71 1.27 19.59
CA VAL A 319 11.52 1.26 18.72
C VAL A 319 10.24 1.07 19.53
N SER A 320 10.30 1.35 20.84
CA SER A 320 9.20 1.10 21.78
C SER A 320 7.95 1.97 21.54
N ALA A 321 8.09 3.12 20.87
CA ALA A 321 6.96 3.99 20.52
C ALA A 321 6.00 3.35 19.49
N LEU A 322 6.43 2.30 18.77
CA LEU A 322 5.55 1.49 17.94
C LEU A 322 4.68 0.52 18.77
N GLY A 323 4.92 0.42 20.08
CA GLY A 323 4.23 -0.50 20.97
C GLY A 323 4.66 -1.96 20.77
N PRO A 324 3.94 -2.90 21.41
CA PRO A 324 4.13 -4.32 21.16
C PRO A 324 3.87 -4.68 19.69
#